data_AF-A0A6G7X000-F1
#
_entry.id   AF-A0A6G7X000-F1
#
_cell.length_a   1.000
_cell.length_b   1.000
_cell.length_c   1.000
_cell.angle_alpha   90.00
_cell.angle_beta   90.00
_cell.angle_gamma   90.00
#
_symmetry.space_group_name_H-M   'P 1'
#
loop_
_entity.id
_entity.type
_entity.pdbx_description
1 polymer ?
#
loop_
_entity_poly.entity_id
_entity_poly.type
_entity_poly.pdbx_seq_one_letter_code
_entity_poly.pdbx_strand_id
1 'polypeptide(L)'
;MKKRIIISLISLLLGGCTVNINTPAPNETNNSEKEAIIESTSDKKEESAPVEIEEPSKTEVVVTTQSKEEFIIAKFKEYGKDVKASDWILKEEGPKTAVIIKELRTNTRPLISKLIFKWNGSSDKAEIYFIMVDNNNHYGQE
;
A
#
# COMPACT_ATOMS: atom_id res chain seq x y z
N MET A 1 35.38 32.62 43.35
CA MET A 1 35.93 32.40 41.99
C MET A 1 35.57 30.99 41.52
N LYS A 2 35.41 30.77 40.20
CA LYS A 2 34.92 29.56 39.51
C LYS A 2 33.41 29.52 39.23
N LYS A 3 32.96 30.45 38.39
CA LYS A 3 31.83 30.26 37.47
C LYS A 3 32.31 30.74 36.10
N ARG A 4 31.79 30.11 35.03
CA ARG A 4 31.99 30.42 33.59
C ARG A 4 33.16 29.68 32.96
N ILE A 5 32.83 28.61 32.24
CA ILE A 5 33.31 28.17 30.91
C ILE A 5 32.37 27.00 30.56
N ILE A 6 32.20 26.68 29.27
CA ILE A 6 31.27 25.67 28.70
C ILE A 6 29.91 26.23 28.27
N ILE A 7 29.90 27.33 27.52
CA ILE A 7 28.88 27.55 26.47
C ILE A 7 29.59 28.22 25.29
N SER A 8 30.43 27.48 24.57
CA SER A 8 31.02 27.96 23.30
C SER A 8 31.54 26.80 22.46
N LEU A 9 30.71 25.77 22.23
CA LEU A 9 31.07 24.66 21.34
C LEU A 9 29.91 24.12 20.48
N ILE A 10 28.84 24.91 20.29
CA ILE A 10 27.66 24.50 19.49
C ILE A 10 27.55 25.25 18.16
N SER A 11 28.31 26.32 17.95
CA SER A 11 28.15 27.20 16.77
C SER A 11 28.91 26.75 15.50
N LEU A 12 29.55 25.58 15.50
CA LEU A 12 30.44 25.13 14.40
C LEU A 12 29.83 24.06 13.47
N LEU A 13 28.56 23.67 13.68
CA LEU A 13 27.89 22.62 12.88
C LEU A 13 26.91 23.14 11.81
N LEU A 14 26.80 24.46 11.60
CA LEU A 14 25.91 25.05 10.58
C LEU A 14 26.62 25.51 9.29
N GLY A 15 27.87 25.07 9.07
CA GLY A 15 28.62 25.41 7.86
C GLY A 15 28.56 24.32 6.80
N GLY A 16 27.73 24.51 5.77
CA GLY A 16 28.07 24.08 4.41
C GLY A 16 27.19 23.00 3.77
N CYS A 17 26.12 23.43 3.10
CA CYS A 17 25.66 22.80 1.86
C CYS A 17 25.31 23.91 0.87
N THR A 18 26.34 24.47 0.22
CA THR A 18 26.17 25.25 -1.01
C THR A 18 26.10 24.27 -2.17
N VAL A 19 24.95 24.18 -2.84
CA VAL A 19 24.93 23.79 -4.26
C VAL A 19 24.12 24.86 -4.98
N ASN A 20 24.84 25.52 -5.88
CA ASN A 20 24.45 26.68 -6.65
C ASN A 20 24.18 26.22 -8.08
N ILE A 21 23.06 26.70 -8.67
CA ILE A 21 22.94 27.17 -10.07
C ILE A 21 23.00 26.10 -11.20
N ASN A 22 21.85 25.78 -11.82
CA ASN A 22 21.43 26.27 -13.16
C ASN A 22 20.40 25.37 -13.91
N THR A 23 19.31 26.01 -14.34
CA THR A 23 18.29 25.73 -15.40
C THR A 23 18.94 25.38 -16.77
N PRO A 24 18.26 24.88 -17.85
CA PRO A 24 16.82 24.87 -18.15
C PRO A 24 16.23 23.60 -18.85
N ALA A 25 14.91 23.60 -19.06
CA ALA A 25 14.19 22.68 -19.98
C ALA A 25 14.59 22.91 -21.46
N PRO A 26 14.36 21.94 -22.36
CA PRO A 26 13.24 22.14 -23.30
C PRO A 26 12.49 20.87 -23.78
N ASN A 27 11.30 21.13 -24.30
CA ASN A 27 10.38 20.35 -25.15
C ASN A 27 11.00 19.22 -25.99
N GLU A 28 10.24 18.13 -26.21
CA GLU A 28 9.76 17.83 -27.56
C GLU A 28 8.62 16.79 -27.61
N THR A 29 7.58 17.24 -28.32
CA THR A 29 6.42 16.60 -28.95
C THR A 29 6.70 15.31 -29.74
N ASN A 30 5.77 14.34 -29.68
CA ASN A 30 5.21 13.56 -30.82
C ASN A 30 4.32 12.45 -30.21
N ASN A 31 2.99 12.51 -30.25
CA ASN A 31 2.11 12.41 -31.41
C ASN A 31 2.50 11.29 -32.38
N SER A 32 1.78 10.16 -32.33
CA SER A 32 1.16 9.57 -33.52
C SER A 32 0.37 8.33 -33.13
N GLU A 33 -0.93 8.56 -32.98
CA GLU A 33 -2.00 7.64 -33.34
C GLU A 33 -1.72 6.97 -34.70
N LYS A 34 -1.99 5.67 -34.82
CA LYS A 34 -2.32 5.06 -36.11
C LYS A 34 -3.22 3.84 -35.93
N GLU A 35 -4.48 4.06 -36.27
CA GLU A 35 -5.47 3.05 -36.60
C GLU A 35 -4.95 2.08 -37.69
N ALA A 36 -5.42 0.83 -37.65
CA ALA A 36 -5.65 0.04 -38.84
C ALA A 36 -6.66 -1.08 -38.56
N ILE A 37 -7.92 -0.78 -38.87
CA ILE A 37 -9.02 -1.71 -39.14
C ILE A 37 -8.67 -2.48 -40.43
N ILE A 38 -8.81 -3.81 -40.45
CA ILE A 38 -9.22 -4.55 -41.67
C ILE A 38 -10.20 -5.66 -41.28
N GLU A 39 -11.45 -5.36 -41.60
CA GLU A 39 -12.60 -6.22 -41.87
C GLU A 39 -12.28 -7.29 -42.94
N SER A 40 -12.73 -8.53 -42.76
CA SER A 40 -13.50 -9.26 -43.78
C SER A 40 -13.80 -10.71 -43.38
N THR A 41 -15.10 -10.96 -43.28
CA THR A 41 -15.86 -12.21 -43.27
C THR A 41 -15.53 -13.16 -44.43
N SER A 42 -15.63 -14.47 -44.20
CA SER A 42 -16.38 -15.36 -45.09
C SER A 42 -16.64 -16.74 -44.47
N ASP A 43 -17.86 -17.20 -44.66
CA ASP A 43 -18.51 -18.40 -44.18
C ASP A 43 -17.79 -19.73 -44.49
N LYS A 44 -17.84 -20.67 -43.53
CA LYS A 44 -18.22 -22.05 -43.87
C LYS A 44 -18.89 -22.74 -42.68
N LYS A 45 -20.18 -22.99 -42.90
CA LYS A 45 -21.09 -23.84 -42.12
C LYS A 45 -20.61 -25.29 -42.15
N GLU A 46 -20.35 -25.88 -40.99
CA GLU A 46 -20.39 -27.34 -40.84
C GLU A 46 -20.96 -27.68 -39.46
N GLU A 47 -22.12 -28.32 -39.53
CA GLU A 47 -22.99 -28.76 -38.45
C GLU A 47 -22.40 -30.04 -37.85
N SER A 48 -22.03 -30.01 -36.58
CA SER A 48 -21.64 -31.21 -35.84
C SER A 48 -22.36 -31.20 -34.49
N ALA A 49 -23.01 -32.33 -34.21
CA ALA A 49 -23.92 -32.57 -33.10
C ALA A 49 -23.38 -32.14 -31.72
N PRO A 50 -24.25 -31.74 -30.76
CA PRO A 50 -23.82 -31.40 -29.42
C PRO A 50 -23.43 -32.67 -28.68
N VAL A 51 -22.12 -32.89 -28.52
CA VAL A 51 -21.60 -33.77 -27.49
C VAL A 51 -21.63 -32.96 -26.21
N GLU A 52 -22.57 -33.31 -25.33
CA GLU A 52 -22.70 -32.78 -23.97
C GLU A 52 -21.48 -33.25 -23.16
N ILE A 53 -20.40 -32.48 -23.25
CA ILE A 53 -19.24 -32.62 -22.36
C ILE A 53 -19.63 -31.84 -21.10
N GLU A 54 -19.87 -32.57 -20.01
CA GLU A 54 -19.97 -31.97 -18.67
C GLU A 54 -18.72 -31.12 -18.42
N GLU A 55 -18.89 -29.81 -18.50
CA GLU A 55 -17.89 -28.85 -18.07
C GLU A 55 -17.56 -29.18 -16.61
N PRO A 56 -16.28 -29.40 -16.22
CA PRO A 56 -15.96 -29.49 -14.82
C PRO A 56 -16.42 -28.19 -14.19
N SER A 57 -17.42 -28.28 -13.32
CA SER A 57 -17.99 -27.18 -12.56
C SER A 57 -16.83 -26.29 -12.10
N LYS A 58 -16.69 -25.16 -12.79
CA LYS A 58 -15.77 -24.11 -12.42
C LYS A 58 -16.30 -23.67 -11.07
N THR A 59 -15.69 -24.19 -10.02
CA THR A 59 -15.92 -23.72 -8.66
C THR A 59 -15.63 -22.23 -8.76
N GLU A 60 -16.69 -21.41 -8.79
CA GLU A 60 -16.56 -19.98 -8.64
C GLU A 60 -15.80 -19.82 -7.34
N VAL A 61 -14.51 -19.49 -7.46
CA VAL A 61 -13.79 -18.87 -6.36
C VAL A 61 -14.59 -17.60 -6.14
N VAL A 62 -15.48 -17.65 -5.15
CA VAL A 62 -16.24 -16.50 -4.70
C VAL A 62 -15.17 -15.54 -4.18
N VAL A 63 -14.70 -14.67 -5.08
CA VAL A 63 -13.80 -13.57 -4.74
C VAL A 63 -14.65 -12.67 -3.88
N THR A 64 -14.64 -12.94 -2.59
CA THR A 64 -15.32 -12.12 -1.61
C THR A 64 -14.52 -10.83 -1.57
N THR A 65 -14.98 -9.83 -2.32
CA THR A 65 -14.40 -8.50 -2.34
C THR A 65 -14.63 -7.88 -0.97
N GLN A 66 -13.65 -8.05 -0.09
CA GLN A 66 -13.67 -7.46 1.25
C GLN A 66 -13.59 -5.94 1.14
N SER A 67 -14.37 -5.25 1.95
CA SER A 67 -14.24 -3.82 2.17
C SER A 67 -12.87 -3.46 2.75
N LYS A 68 -12.47 -2.19 2.66
CA LYS A 68 -11.21 -1.69 3.25
C LYS A 68 -11.14 -2.00 4.76
N GLU A 69 -12.26 -1.86 5.47
CA GLU A 69 -12.33 -2.13 6.90
C GLU A 69 -12.14 -3.61 7.23
N GLU A 70 -12.85 -4.49 6.53
CA GLU A 70 -12.70 -5.94 6.68
C GLU A 70 -11.27 -6.39 6.34
N PHE A 71 -10.67 -5.81 5.30
CA PHE A 71 -9.27 -6.05 4.96
C PHE A 71 -8.34 -5.67 6.13
N ILE A 72 -8.53 -4.50 6.74
CA ILE A 72 -7.70 -4.05 7.88
C ILE A 72 -7.86 -5.01 9.06
N ILE A 73 -9.09 -5.39 9.42
CA ILE A 73 -9.37 -6.34 10.51
C ILE A 73 -8.70 -7.69 10.22
N ALA A 74 -8.92 -8.22 9.03
CA ALA A 74 -8.37 -9.50 8.60
C ALA A 74 -6.84 -9.48 8.65
N LYS A 75 -6.20 -8.37 8.23
CA LYS A 75 -4.74 -8.25 8.27
C LYS A 75 -4.19 -8.14 9.67
N PHE A 76 -4.81 -7.44 10.62
CA PHE A 76 -4.34 -7.52 12.00
C PHE A 76 -4.54 -8.92 12.60
N LYS A 77 -5.65 -9.59 12.25
CA LYS A 77 -5.96 -10.94 12.73
C LYS A 77 -4.98 -12.00 12.21
N GLU A 78 -4.54 -11.89 10.96
CA GLU A 78 -3.50 -12.74 10.36
C GLU A 78 -2.19 -12.72 11.18
N TYR A 79 -1.90 -11.60 11.84
CA TYR A 79 -0.73 -11.40 12.70
C TYR A 79 -1.06 -11.51 14.21
N GLY A 80 -2.19 -12.14 14.55
CA GLY A 80 -2.55 -12.50 15.93
C GLY A 80 -3.19 -11.38 16.75
N LYS A 81 -3.71 -10.32 16.11
CA LYS A 81 -4.39 -9.21 16.80
C LYS A 81 -5.84 -9.06 16.34
N ASP A 82 -6.78 -9.31 17.24
CA ASP A 82 -8.17 -8.94 17.03
C ASP A 82 -8.35 -7.45 17.31
N VAL A 83 -8.96 -6.73 16.36
CA VAL A 83 -9.10 -5.27 16.39
C VAL A 83 -10.52 -4.85 15.99
N LYS A 84 -10.98 -3.72 16.53
CA LYS A 84 -12.26 -3.09 16.12
C LYS A 84 -12.00 -1.72 15.52
N ALA A 85 -12.79 -1.32 14.53
CA ALA A 85 -12.64 -0.03 13.86
C ALA A 85 -12.68 1.19 14.80
N SER A 86 -13.38 1.06 15.95
CA SER A 86 -13.44 2.08 17.00
C SER A 86 -12.08 2.43 17.61
N ASP A 87 -11.12 1.50 17.55
CA ASP A 87 -9.85 1.61 18.26
C ASP A 87 -8.75 2.23 17.38
N TRP A 88 -9.09 2.50 16.12
CA TRP A 88 -8.13 2.87 15.09
C TRP A 88 -8.00 4.38 14.96
N ILE A 89 -6.77 4.79 14.70
CA ILE A 89 -6.44 6.11 14.21
C ILE A 89 -6.00 5.92 12.76
N LEU A 90 -6.80 6.42 11.83
CA LEU A 90 -6.48 6.47 10.41
C LEU A 90 -5.68 7.73 10.11
N LYS A 91 -4.56 7.57 9.40
CA LYS A 91 -3.72 8.66 8.93
C LYS A 91 -3.33 8.42 7.48
N GLU A 92 -3.65 9.36 6.60
CA GLU A 92 -3.22 9.31 5.21
C GLU A 92 -1.78 9.87 5.09
N GLU A 93 -0.91 9.11 4.43
CA GLU A 93 0.51 9.39 4.20
C GLU A 93 0.79 9.33 2.68
N GLY A 94 0.23 10.30 1.95
CA GLY A 94 0.27 10.34 0.48
C GLY A 94 -0.67 9.30 -0.13
N PRO A 95 -0.21 8.39 -1.01
CA PRO A 95 -1.04 7.31 -1.56
C PRO A 95 -1.24 6.15 -0.57
N LYS A 96 -0.62 6.23 0.62
CA LYS A 96 -0.64 5.17 1.64
C LYS A 96 -1.58 5.58 2.76
N THR A 97 -2.30 4.61 3.30
CA THR A 97 -3.04 4.75 4.55
C THR A 97 -2.28 4.04 5.66
N ALA A 98 -2.10 4.72 6.80
CA ALA A 98 -1.63 4.13 8.04
C ALA A 98 -2.81 3.95 9.01
N VAL A 99 -3.01 2.73 9.49
CA VAL A 99 -3.91 2.40 10.60
C VAL A 99 -3.05 2.21 11.84
N ILE A 100 -3.34 2.96 12.90
CA ILE A 100 -2.59 2.92 14.15
C ILE A 100 -3.55 2.59 15.28
N ILE A 101 -3.20 1.60 16.10
CA ILE A 101 -3.93 1.19 17.29
C ILE A 101 -3.00 1.35 18.48
N LYS A 102 -3.46 2.04 19.51
CA LYS A 102 -2.66 2.33 20.71
C LYS A 102 -3.37 1.81 21.95
N GLU A 103 -2.80 0.78 22.55
CA GLU A 103 -3.28 0.22 23.81
C GLU A 103 -2.45 0.76 24.97
N LEU A 104 -3.09 1.54 25.83
CA LEU A 104 -2.45 2.03 27.05
C LEU A 104 -2.32 0.90 28.07
N ARG A 105 -1.16 0.81 28.71
CA ARG A 105 -0.90 -0.13 29.81
C ARG A 105 -0.48 0.64 31.05
N THR A 106 -0.91 0.17 32.22
CA THR A 106 -0.52 0.77 33.50
C THR A 106 0.95 0.46 33.77
N ASN A 107 1.75 1.49 34.05
CA ASN A 107 3.17 1.38 34.44
C ASN A 107 4.12 0.78 33.40
N THR A 108 3.71 0.65 32.13
CA THR A 108 4.60 0.21 31.04
C THR A 108 4.42 1.09 29.82
N ARG A 109 5.29 0.93 28.81
CA ARG A 109 5.09 1.56 27.51
C ARG A 109 3.79 1.05 26.89
N PRO A 110 3.05 1.90 26.13
CA PRO A 110 1.89 1.46 25.40
C PRO A 110 2.28 0.43 24.34
N LEU A 111 1.33 -0.45 24.01
CA LEU A 111 1.46 -1.30 22.83
C LEU A 111 0.93 -0.55 21.63
N ILE A 112 1.70 -0.58 20.54
CA ILE A 112 1.32 0.04 19.29
C ILE A 112 1.26 -1.07 18.24
N SER A 113 0.12 -1.14 17.57
CA SER A 113 -0.05 -1.92 16.35
C SER A 113 -0.24 -0.94 15.20
N LYS A 114 0.46 -1.15 14.09
CA LYS A 114 0.45 -0.25 12.93
C LYS A 114 0.42 -1.06 11.63
N LEU A 115 -0.51 -0.74 10.75
CA LEU A 115 -0.58 -1.27 9.39
C LEU A 115 -0.43 -0.11 8.41
N ILE A 116 0.51 -0.19 7.47
CA ILE A 116 0.68 0.77 6.38
C ILE A 116 0.48 0.04 5.07
N PHE A 117 -0.48 0.51 4.29
CA PHE A 117 -0.85 -0.12 3.02
C PHE A 117 -1.35 0.93 2.03
N LYS A 118 -1.39 0.57 0.75
CA LYS A 118 -2.06 1.34 -0.30
C LYS A 118 -3.29 0.59 -0.75
N TRP A 119 -4.44 1.25 -0.65
CA TRP A 119 -5.72 0.68 -1.06
C TRP A 119 -5.96 0.92 -2.55
N ASN A 120 -5.97 -0.14 -3.36
CA ASN A 120 -6.17 -0.07 -4.81
C ASN A 120 -7.60 -0.52 -5.21
N GLY A 121 -8.60 -0.14 -4.41
CA GLY A 121 -10.02 -0.41 -4.69
C GLY A 121 -10.54 -1.76 -4.21
N SER A 122 -9.67 -2.74 -3.95
CA SER A 122 -10.05 -4.08 -3.47
C SER A 122 -8.94 -4.73 -2.66
N SER A 123 -9.29 -5.75 -1.85
CA SER A 123 -8.38 -6.43 -0.92
C SER A 123 -7.26 -7.23 -1.61
N ASP A 124 -7.56 -7.85 -2.75
CA ASP A 124 -6.61 -8.58 -3.61
C ASP A 124 -5.56 -7.67 -4.25
N LYS A 125 -5.87 -6.39 -4.43
CA LYS A 125 -4.97 -5.39 -5.01
C LYS A 125 -4.29 -4.53 -3.96
N ALA A 126 -4.59 -4.71 -2.69
CA ALA A 126 -4.02 -3.91 -1.62
C ALA A 126 -2.53 -4.25 -1.43
N GLU A 127 -1.67 -3.23 -1.50
CA GLU A 127 -0.23 -3.39 -1.30
C GLU A 127 0.11 -3.09 0.17
N ILE A 128 0.64 -4.08 0.90
CA ILE A 128 1.07 -3.89 2.30
C ILE A 128 2.54 -3.50 2.32
N TYR A 129 2.86 -2.36 2.92
CA TYR A 129 4.25 -1.89 3.07
C TYR A 129 4.83 -2.25 4.43
N PHE A 130 3.99 -2.30 5.45
CA PHE A 130 4.44 -2.48 6.82
C PHE A 130 3.31 -2.97 7.71
N ILE A 131 3.61 -3.93 8.57
CA ILE A 131 2.73 -4.29 9.67
C ILE A 131 3.56 -4.47 10.96
N MET A 132 3.04 -3.94 12.05
CA MET A 132 3.57 -4.10 13.38
C MET A 132 2.41 -4.47 14.29
N VAL A 133 2.61 -5.49 15.13
CA VAL A 133 1.64 -5.90 16.15
C VAL A 133 2.32 -5.84 17.50
N ASP A 134 1.72 -5.09 18.43
CA ASP A 134 2.17 -4.96 19.81
C ASP A 134 3.67 -4.64 19.95
N ASN A 135 4.12 -3.64 19.16
CA ASN A 135 5.51 -3.19 19.04
C ASN A 135 6.48 -4.18 18.35
N ASN A 136 6.00 -5.28 17.78
CA ASN A 136 6.81 -6.23 17.01
C ASN A 136 6.60 -6.03 15.51
N ASN A 137 7.69 -5.81 14.76
CA ASN A 137 7.63 -5.60 13.32
C ASN A 137 7.44 -6.92 12.58
N HIS A 138 6.59 -6.90 11.57
CA HIS A 138 6.49 -7.95 10.56
C HIS A 138 6.66 -7.29 9.19
N TYR A 139 7.65 -7.75 8.45
CA TYR A 139 7.87 -7.31 7.07
C TYR A 139 7.13 -8.28 6.16
N GLY A 140 6.42 -7.76 5.16
CA GLY A 140 5.73 -8.61 4.18
C GLY A 140 6.71 -9.55 3.48
N GLN A 141 6.26 -10.75 3.13
CA GLN A 141 7.01 -11.60 2.21
C GLN A 141 6.89 -11.03 0.79
N GLU A 142 8.03 -10.89 0.11
CA GLU A 142 8.13 -10.62 -1.33
C GLU A 142 7.56 -11.78 -2.16
#